data_AF-U5BT74-F1
#
_entry.id   AF-U5BT74-F1
#
_cell.length_a   1.000
_cell.length_b   1.000
_cell.length_c   1.000
_cell.angle_alpha   90.00
_cell.angle_beta   90.00
_cell.angle_gamma   90.00
#
_symmetry.space_group_name_H-M   'P 1'
#
loop_
_entity.id
_entity.type
_entity.pdbx_description
1 polymer ?
#
loop_
_entity_poly.entity_id
_entity_poly.type
_entity_poly.pdbx_seq_one_letter_code
_entity_poly.pdbx_strand_id
1 'polypeptide(L)' 'MPKRTSINDVKELEHLNDLEQIVRDKRNDKRADANKERRNRHYVKVLIKHQLNHNADETQHED' A
#
# COMPACT_ATOMS: atom_id res chain seq x y z
N MET A 1 9.02 4.48 -17.59
CA MET A 1 7.96 5.00 -16.69
C MET A 1 8.31 4.56 -15.27
N PRO A 2 8.12 5.41 -14.24
CA PRO A 2 8.34 4.99 -12.86
C PRO A 2 7.43 3.80 -12.51
N LYS A 3 7.93 2.83 -11.74
CA LYS A 3 7.09 1.74 -11.21
C LYS A 3 6.27 2.26 -10.03
N ARG A 4 5.00 1.87 -9.95
CA ARG A 4 4.19 2.08 -8.74
C ARG A 4 4.53 1.00 -7.73
N THR A 5 4.37 1.29 -6.46
CA THR A 5 4.35 0.27 -5.40
C THR A 5 3.22 -0.72 -5.68
N SER A 6 3.55 -2.00 -5.74
CA SER A 6 2.59 -3.08 -5.85
C SER A 6 2.12 -3.51 -4.47
N ILE A 7 0.92 -4.08 -4.39
CA ILE A 7 0.42 -4.70 -3.16
C ILE A 7 1.31 -5.89 -2.78
N ASN A 8 1.77 -6.64 -3.77
CA ASN A 8 2.65 -7.80 -3.58
C ASN A 8 4.07 -7.42 -3.09
N ASP A 9 4.42 -6.13 -3.08
CA ASP A 9 5.71 -5.67 -2.55
C ASP A 9 5.68 -5.57 -1.01
N VAL A 10 4.50 -5.55 -0.40
CA VAL A 10 4.31 -5.52 1.05
C VAL A 10 3.97 -6.95 1.50
N LYS A 11 4.96 -7.62 2.11
CA LYS A 11 4.82 -9.01 2.56
C LYS A 11 4.61 -9.12 4.07
N GLU A 12 5.20 -8.21 4.84
CA GLU A 12 5.18 -8.25 6.30
C GLU A 12 4.46 -7.03 6.88
N LEU A 13 3.78 -7.24 8.01
CA LEU A 13 3.03 -6.19 8.72
C LEU A 13 3.93 -5.03 9.17
N GLU A 14 5.20 -5.31 9.44
CA GLU A 14 6.20 -4.32 9.86
C GLU A 14 6.45 -3.26 8.77
N HIS A 15 6.31 -3.65 7.50
CA HIS A 15 6.40 -2.74 6.37
C HIS A 15 5.21 -1.76 6.31
N LEU A 16 4.15 -1.99 7.10
CA LEU A 16 3.03 -1.04 7.18
C LEU A 16 3.41 0.25 7.91
N ASN A 17 4.40 0.23 8.80
CA ASN A 17 4.85 1.43 9.52
C ASN A 17 5.54 2.44 8.59
N ASP A 18 6.18 1.96 7.52
CA ASP A 18 6.92 2.80 6.56
C ASP A 18 6.12 3.04 5.26
N LEU A 19 4.80 2.79 5.27
CA LEU A 19 3.93 2.88 4.11
C LEU A 19 4.03 4.22 3.35
N GLU A 20 4.23 5.32 4.07
CA GLU A 20 4.36 6.65 3.46
C GLU A 20 5.64 6.80 2.63
N GLN A 21 6.69 6.06 2.99
CA GLN A 21 7.96 6.03 2.24
C GLN A 21 7.95 4.99 1.11
N ILE A 22 7.21 3.89 1.31
CA ILE A 22 7.15 2.77 0.36
C ILE A 22 6.16 3.07 -0.77
N VAL A 23 5.06 3.79 -0.51
CA VAL A 23 4.03 4.12 -1.52
C VAL A 23 4.51 5.24 -2.45
N ARG A 24 4.90 4.84 -3.66
CA ARG A 24 5.27 5.71 -4.78
C ARG A 24 4.24 5.62 -5.90
N ASP A 25 3.62 6.75 -6.20
CA ASP A 25 2.76 6.90 -7.37
C ASP A 25 3.62 7.11 -8.62
N LYS A 26 3.40 6.28 -9.65
CA LYS A 26 4.10 6.38 -10.94
C LYS A 26 3.87 7.70 -11.71
N ARG A 27 2.90 8.50 -11.26
CA ARG A 27 2.59 9.83 -11.83
C ARG A 27 2.93 10.98 -10.87
N ASN A 28 3.73 10.72 -9.83
CA ASN A 28 4.13 11.77 -8.88
C ASN A 28 4.68 13.01 -9.60
N ASP A 29 5.54 12.82 -10.59
CA ASP A 29 6.17 13.92 -11.33
C ASP A 29 5.20 14.69 -12.23
N LYS A 30 3.95 14.24 -12.37
CA LYS A 30 2.91 14.83 -13.23
C LYS A 30 1.69 15.32 -12.45
N ARG A 31 1.73 15.34 -11.11
CA ARG A 31 0.61 15.74 -10.26
C ARG A 31 1.00 16.90 -9.36
N ALA A 32 0.05 17.79 -9.11
CA ALA A 32 0.16 18.77 -8.04
C ALA A 32 0.20 18.09 -6.67
N ASP A 33 0.88 18.71 -5.70
CA ASP A 33 1.23 18.12 -4.40
C ASP A 33 0.00 17.64 -3.60
N ALA A 34 -1.08 18.42 -3.55
CA ALA A 34 -2.30 18.02 -2.84
C ALA A 34 -2.94 16.73 -3.40
N ASN A 35 -2.87 16.53 -4.72
CA ASN A 35 -3.37 15.33 -5.37
C ASN A 35 -2.45 14.12 -5.14
N LYS A 36 -1.15 14.35 -4.97
CA LYS A 36 -0.16 13.33 -4.60
C LYS A 36 -0.42 12.80 -3.20
N GLU A 37 -0.59 13.67 -2.21
CA GLU A 37 -0.85 13.23 -0.84
C GLU A 37 -2.17 12.46 -0.70
N ARG A 38 -3.26 12.96 -1.31
CA ARG A 38 -4.56 12.25 -1.30
C ARG A 38 -4.42 10.85 -1.89
N ARG A 39 -3.63 10.71 -2.95
CA ARG A 39 -3.41 9.46 -3.67
C ARG A 39 -2.56 8.49 -2.85
N ASN A 40 -1.50 8.98 -2.19
CA ASN A 40 -0.70 8.19 -1.28
C ASN A 40 -1.56 7.65 -0.13
N ARG A 41 -2.35 8.49 0.56
CA ARG A 41 -3.28 8.04 1.61
C ARG A 41 -4.26 6.98 1.13
N HIS A 42 -4.76 7.09 -0.10
CA HIS A 42 -5.63 6.06 -0.67
C HIS A 42 -4.92 4.71 -0.82
N TYR A 43 -3.69 4.70 -1.35
CA TYR A 43 -2.93 3.47 -1.50
C TYR A 43 -2.55 2.84 -0.15
N VAL A 44 -2.17 3.64 0.84
CA VAL A 44 -1.94 3.20 2.22
C VAL A 44 -3.18 2.47 2.77
N LYS A 45 -4.37 3.07 2.62
CA LYS A 45 -5.62 2.45 3.08
C LYS A 45 -5.94 1.14 2.35
N VAL A 46 -5.70 1.08 1.05
CA VAL A 46 -5.92 -0.13 0.24
C VAL A 46 -4.96 -1.25 0.66
N LEU A 47 -3.68 -0.92 0.90
CA LEU A 47 -2.66 -1.87 1.34
C LEU A 47 -3.00 -2.47 2.71
N ILE A 48 -3.32 -1.63 3.69
CA ILE A 48 -3.72 -2.10 5.02
C ILE A 48 -4.95 -3.02 4.92
N LYS A 49 -5.97 -2.62 4.15
CA LYS A 49 -7.17 -3.44 3.96
C LYS A 49 -6.84 -4.79 3.33
N HIS A 50 -5.97 -4.81 2.32
CA HIS A 50 -5.55 -6.04 1.68
C HIS A 50 -4.80 -6.96 2.66
N GLN A 51 -3.85 -6.42 3.42
CA GLN A 51 -3.07 -7.19 4.37
C GLN A 51 -3.94 -7.77 5.49
N LEU A 52 -4.87 -6.98 6.04
CA LEU A 52 -5.81 -7.46 7.06
C LEU A 52 -6.71 -8.60 6.53
N ASN A 53 -7.21 -8.46 5.30
CA ASN A 53 -8.02 -9.51 4.69
C ASN A 53 -7.19 -10.78 4.43
N HIS A 54 -5.96 -10.65 3.94
CA HIS A 54 -5.10 -11.80 3.65
C HIS A 54 -4.73 -12.59 4.92
N ASN A 55 -4.45 -11.90 6.03
CA ASN A 55 -4.21 -12.56 7.32
C ASN A 55 -5.48 -13.20 7.89
N ALA A 56 -6.65 -12.58 7.69
CA ALA A 56 -7.91 -13.14 8.15
C ALA A 56 -8.24 -14.46 7.45
N ASP A 57 -8.00 -14.55 6.14
CA ASP A 57 -8.17 -15.78 5.36
C ASP A 57 -7.18 -16.88 5.78
N GLU A 58 -5.94 -16.52 6.15
CA GLU A 58 -4.94 -17.48 6.67
C GLU A 58 -5.33 -18.04 8.03
N THR A 59 -5.89 -17.22 8.93
CA THR A 59 -6.35 -17.69 10.25
C THR A 59 -7.59 -18.59 10.23
N GLN A 60 -8.32 -18.67 9.12
CA GLN A 60 -9.52 -19.52 8.98
C GLN A 60 -9.22 -20.93 8.44
N HIS A 61 -7.96 -21.23 8.11
CA HIS A 61 -7.53 -22.51 7.58
C HIS A 61 -6.70 -23.36 8.56
N GLU A 62 -6.61 -22.94 9.83
CA GLU A 62 -5.91 -23.68 10.90
C GLU A 62 -6.84 -24.50 11.84
N ASP A 63 -8.12 -24.68 11.50
CA ASP A 63 -9.08 -25.52 12.25
C ASP A 63 -9.27 -26.93 11.66
#